data_AF-A0A6N7FAS1-F1
#
_entry.id   AF-A0A6N7FAS1-F1
#
_cell.length_a   1.000
_cell.length_b   1.000
_cell.length_c   1.000
_cell.angle_alpha   90.00
_cell.angle_beta   90.00
_cell.angle_gamma   90.00
#
_symmetry.space_group_name_H-M   'P 1'
#
loop_
_entity.id
_entity.type
_entity.pdbx_description
1 polymer ?
#
loop_
_entity_poly.entity_id
_entity_poly.type
_entity_poly.pdbx_seq_one_letter_code
_entity_poly.pdbx_strand_id
1 'polypeptide(L)'
;MSRIVDGRDDVSDIQPVNHGNAWSFCFRDPEENRIELYLDTPRQCTQPHRERLDLSPDDEEILRVTDDRLQDDPSRKPAGDRAREIAARLTAGAG
;
A
#
# COMPACT_ATOMS: atom_id res chain seq x y z
N MET A 1 -7.02 12.54 -5.85
CA MET A 1 -6.82 11.71 -7.06
C MET A 1 -8.01 10.77 -7.40
N SER A 2 -9.14 10.77 -6.66
CA SER A 2 -10.30 9.88 -6.94
C SER A 2 -11.06 10.23 -8.23
N ARG A 3 -11.00 11.50 -8.66
CA ARG A 3 -11.82 12.05 -9.76
C ARG A 3 -11.57 11.42 -11.13
N ILE A 4 -10.45 10.72 -11.34
CA ILE A 4 -10.12 10.07 -12.62
C ILE A 4 -10.83 8.71 -12.75
N VAL A 5 -10.99 7.98 -11.65
CA VAL A 5 -11.63 6.65 -11.68
C VAL A 5 -13.14 6.77 -11.45
N ASP A 6 -13.57 7.70 -10.59
CA ASP A 6 -15.01 7.99 -10.38
C ASP A 6 -15.71 8.53 -11.64
N GLY A 7 -14.95 8.98 -12.64
CA GLY A 7 -15.46 9.52 -13.91
C GLY A 7 -15.65 8.48 -15.02
N ARG A 8 -15.41 7.20 -14.74
CA ARG A 8 -15.55 6.09 -15.69
C ARG A 8 -16.65 5.13 -15.25
N ASP A 9 -17.74 5.10 -16.01
CA ASP A 9 -18.89 4.23 -15.73
C ASP A 9 -18.61 2.74 -16.03
N ASP A 10 -17.49 2.43 -16.69
CA ASP A 10 -17.06 1.09 -17.07
C ASP A 10 -16.03 0.48 -16.10
N VAL A 11 -15.76 1.14 -14.98
CA VAL A 11 -14.92 0.64 -13.89
C VAL A 11 -15.77 0.49 -12.62
N SER A 12 -15.65 -0.65 -11.93
CA SER A 12 -16.46 -0.95 -10.75
C SER A 12 -15.64 -1.53 -9.60
N ASP A 13 -16.28 -1.65 -8.42
CA ASP A 13 -15.70 -2.28 -7.22
C ASP A 13 -14.36 -1.67 -6.77
N ILE A 14 -14.29 -0.34 -6.76
CA ILE A 14 -13.10 0.41 -6.37
C ILE A 14 -12.85 0.26 -4.86
N GLN A 15 -11.71 -0.33 -4.50
CA GLN A 15 -11.31 -0.57 -3.12
C GLN A 15 -9.87 -0.07 -2.89
N PRO A 16 -9.72 1.20 -2.45
CA PRO A 16 -8.44 1.72 -1.98
C PRO A 16 -8.18 1.26 -0.54
N VAL A 17 -7.02 0.66 -0.30
CA VAL A 17 -6.66 0.09 1.00
C VAL A 17 -5.28 0.56 1.42
N ASN A 18 -5.17 0.87 2.71
CA ASN A 18 -3.91 1.14 3.38
C ASN A 18 -3.50 -0.10 4.17
N HIS A 19 -2.38 -0.71 3.79
CA HIS A 19 -1.75 -1.85 4.46
C HIS A 19 -0.62 -1.43 5.40
N GLY A 20 -0.42 -0.13 5.62
CA GLY A 20 0.66 0.42 6.42
C GLY A 20 1.99 0.40 5.68
N ASN A 21 2.45 -0.77 5.24
CA ASN A 21 3.68 -0.95 4.47
C ASN A 21 3.52 -0.65 2.97
N ALA A 22 2.30 -0.79 2.45
CA ALA A 22 1.94 -0.48 1.08
C ALA A 22 0.50 0.06 1.03
N TRP A 23 0.18 0.76 -0.04
CA TRP A 23 -1.18 1.10 -0.44
C TRP A 23 -1.57 0.22 -1.61
N SER A 24 -2.82 -0.22 -1.63
CA SER A 24 -3.39 -0.93 -2.76
C SER A 24 -4.63 -0.23 -3.29
N PHE A 25 -4.87 -0.43 -4.58
CA PHE A 25 -6.06 0.04 -5.27
C PHE A 25 -6.58 -1.10 -6.14
N CYS A 26 -7.63 -1.76 -5.67
CA CYS A 26 -8.33 -2.80 -6.42
C CYS A 26 -9.51 -2.19 -7.19
N PHE A 27 -9.76 -2.66 -8.41
CA PHE A 27 -10.99 -2.38 -9.17
C PHE A 27 -11.23 -3.49 -10.20
N ARG A 28 -12.42 -3.49 -10.80
CA ARG A 28 -12.75 -4.31 -11.98
C ARG A 28 -12.67 -3.48 -13.24
N ASP A 29 -11.94 -3.98 -14.22
CA ASP A 29 -11.92 -3.40 -15.57
C ASP A 29 -13.24 -3.70 -16.32
N PRO A 30 -13.43 -3.17 -17.54
CA PRO A 30 -14.65 -3.40 -18.32
C PRO A 30 -14.92 -4.86 -18.72
N GLU A 31 -13.90 -5.73 -18.64
CA GLU A 31 -13.99 -7.17 -18.90
C GLU A 31 -14.20 -7.99 -17.61
N GLU A 32 -14.45 -7.30 -16.48
CA GLU A 32 -14.62 -7.85 -15.14
C GLU A 32 -13.36 -8.49 -14.52
N ASN A 33 -12.19 -8.28 -15.14
CA ASN A 33 -10.92 -8.71 -14.55
C ASN A 33 -10.63 -7.89 -13.31
N ARG A 34 -10.19 -8.56 -12.24
CA ARG A 34 -9.76 -7.88 -11.03
C ARG A 34 -8.33 -7.37 -11.21
N ILE A 35 -8.19 -6.05 -11.24
CA ILE A 35 -6.90 -5.37 -11.28
C ILE A 35 -6.57 -4.86 -9.89
N GLU A 36 -5.32 -5.05 -9.48
CA GLU A 36 -4.80 -4.53 -8.23
C GLU A 36 -3.48 -3.81 -8.48
N LEU A 37 -3.42 -2.55 -8.05
CA LEU A 37 -2.22 -1.73 -8.08
C LEU A 37 -1.66 -1.65 -6.67
N TYR A 38 -0.35 -1.80 -6.53
CA TYR A 38 0.36 -1.63 -5.26
C TYR A 38 1.38 -0.50 -5.36
N LEU A 39 1.47 0.28 -4.28
CA LEU A 39 2.51 1.26 -4.08
C LEU A 39 3.11 1.08 -2.69
N ASP A 40 4.41 0.86 -2.61
CA ASP A 40 5.11 0.78 -1.33
C ASP A 40 5.10 2.14 -0.62
N THR A 41 4.99 2.09 0.70
CA THR A 41 5.18 3.27 1.55
C THR A 41 6.62 3.30 2.09
N PRO A 42 7.08 4.43 2.64
CA PRO A 42 8.35 4.49 3.36
C PRO A 42 8.42 3.63 4.65
N ARG A 43 7.34 2.92 5.01
CA ARG A 43 7.23 2.09 6.21
C ARG A 43 7.22 0.61 5.88
N GLN A 44 7.68 -0.18 6.83
CA GLN A 44 7.45 -1.60 6.92
C GLN A 44 6.65 -1.87 8.18
N CYS A 45 5.78 -2.85 8.10
CA CYS A 45 5.07 -3.45 9.21
C CYS A 45 4.68 -4.88 8.80
N THR A 46 4.39 -5.72 9.78
CA THR A 46 3.80 -7.04 9.52
C THR A 46 2.32 -6.89 9.19
N GLN A 47 1.86 -7.67 8.22
CA GLN A 47 0.43 -7.85 8.00
C GLN A 47 -0.18 -8.67 9.15
N PRO A 48 -1.49 -8.51 9.43
CA PRO A 48 -2.48 -7.79 8.61
C PRO A 48 -2.71 -6.33 9.02
N HIS A 49 -2.78 -5.47 8.00
CA HIS A 49 -3.38 -4.12 8.07
C HIS A 49 -4.28 -3.97 6.86
N ARG A 50 -5.54 -3.56 7.07
CA ARG A 50 -6.53 -3.40 5.99
C ARG A 50 -7.51 -2.31 6.36
N GLU A 51 -7.09 -1.07 6.14
CA GLU A 51 -7.96 0.09 6.37
C GLU A 51 -8.30 0.78 5.07
N ARG A 52 -9.45 1.47 5.04
CA ARG A 52 -9.81 2.30 3.89
C ARG A 52 -8.73 3.38 3.70
N LEU A 53 -8.24 3.52 2.47
CA LEU A 53 -7.37 4.61 2.06
C LEU A 53 -8.24 5.74 1.48
N ASP A 54 -8.14 6.93 2.06
CA ASP A 54 -8.75 8.12 1.47
C ASP A 54 -7.70 8.82 0.59
N LEU A 55 -8.04 9.01 -0.68
CA LEU A 55 -7.20 9.67 -1.70
C LEU A 55 -7.69 11.10 -2.01
N SER A 56 -8.55 11.65 -1.15
CA SER A 56 -9.01 13.04 -1.19
C SER A 56 -7.98 14.06 -0.69
N PRO A 57 -7.14 13.77 0.33
CA PRO A 57 -6.10 14.69 0.79
C PRO A 57 -4.88 14.74 -0.16
N ASP A 58 -3.92 15.59 0.16
CA ASP A 58 -2.60 15.60 -0.50
C ASP A 58 -1.71 14.44 -0.02
N ASP A 59 -0.60 14.23 -0.74
CA ASP A 59 0.31 13.11 -0.50
C ASP A 59 0.94 13.15 0.90
N GLU A 60 1.22 14.35 1.43
CA GLU A 60 1.82 14.53 2.76
C GLU A 60 0.86 14.08 3.85
N GLU A 61 -0.41 14.45 3.75
CA GLU A 61 -1.44 14.04 4.69
C GLU A 61 -1.71 12.53 4.61
N ILE A 62 -1.72 11.94 3.42
CA ILE A 62 -1.90 10.49 3.24
C ILE A 62 -0.73 9.72 3.89
N LEU A 63 0.49 10.21 3.73
CA LEU A 63 1.68 9.66 4.39
C LEU A 63 1.57 9.78 5.92
N ARG A 64 1.18 10.95 6.43
CA ARG A 64 1.01 11.18 7.87
C ARG A 64 -0.02 10.24 8.48
N VAL A 65 -1.20 10.11 7.86
CA VAL A 65 -2.26 9.18 8.31
C VAL A 65 -1.77 7.73 8.32
N THR A 66 -0.96 7.34 7.33
CA THR A 66 -0.35 6.01 7.27
C THR A 66 0.62 5.80 8.43
N ASP A 67 1.46 6.78 8.71
CA ASP A 67 2.43 6.74 9.80
C ASP A 67 1.77 6.72 11.18
N ASP A 68 0.73 7.52 11.37
CA ASP A 68 -0.02 7.59 12.62
C ASP A 68 -0.70 6.25 12.92
N ARG A 69 -1.21 5.54 11.90
CA ARG A 69 -1.79 4.20 12.09
C ARG A 69 -0.80 3.16 12.59
N LEU A 70 0.47 3.28 12.18
CA LEU A 70 1.53 2.36 12.60
C LEU A 70 2.23 2.80 13.89
N GLN A 71 1.74 3.82 14.60
CA GLN A 71 2.44 4.37 15.78
C GLN A 71 2.61 3.34 16.91
N ASP A 72 1.61 2.48 17.10
CA ASP A 72 1.59 1.46 18.15
C ASP A 72 2.02 0.07 17.65
N ASP A 73 2.41 -0.05 16.37
CA ASP A 73 2.82 -1.33 15.79
C ASP A 73 4.29 -1.63 16.13
N PRO A 74 4.58 -2.65 16.97
CA PRO A 74 5.94 -2.99 17.36
C PRO A 74 6.78 -3.56 16.20
N SER A 75 6.16 -3.95 15.10
CA SER A 75 6.83 -4.43 13.89
C SER A 75 7.28 -3.30 12.96
N ARG A 76 6.89 -2.05 13.25
CA ARG A 76 7.17 -0.88 12.40
C ARG A 76 8.67 -0.66 12.21
N LYS A 77 9.11 -0.55 10.95
CA LYS A 77 10.49 -0.22 10.57
C LYS A 77 10.52 0.71 9.34
N PRO A 78 11.63 1.42 9.08
CA PRO A 78 11.84 2.12 7.80
C PRO A 78 12.02 1.16 6.63
N ALA A 79 11.49 1.48 5.44
CA ALA A 79 11.54 0.66 4.21
C ALA A 79 12.96 0.18 3.80
N GLY A 80 14.01 0.97 4.05
CA GLY A 80 15.39 0.61 3.69
C GLY A 80 15.93 -0.67 4.36
N ASP A 81 15.36 -1.09 5.49
CA ASP A 81 15.90 -2.21 6.25
C ASP A 81 15.59 -3.58 5.60
N ARG A 82 14.48 -3.71 4.87
CA ARG A 82 14.05 -4.97 4.24
C ARG A 82 14.78 -5.25 2.95
N ALA A 83 15.08 -4.23 2.16
CA ALA A 83 15.93 -4.41 0.98
C ALA A 83 17.31 -4.95 1.38
N ARG A 84 17.87 -4.43 2.48
CA ARG A 84 19.13 -4.92 3.07
C ARG A 84 18.99 -6.34 3.62
N GLU A 85 17.90 -6.64 4.32
CA GLU A 85 17.64 -7.98 4.87
C GLU A 85 17.44 -9.03 3.77
N ILE A 86 16.67 -8.71 2.73
CA ILE A 86 16.48 -9.59 1.56
C ILE A 86 17.81 -9.80 0.85
N ALA A 87 18.58 -8.73 0.60
CA ALA A 87 19.91 -8.85 0.00
C ALA A 87 20.81 -9.76 0.83
N ALA A 88 20.84 -9.59 2.16
CA ALA A 88 21.63 -10.44 3.07
C ALA A 88 21.17 -11.91 3.03
N ARG A 89 19.86 -12.18 2.99
CA ARG A 89 19.30 -13.55 2.89
C ARG A 89 19.63 -14.21 1.56
N LEU A 90 19.61 -13.47 0.45
CA LEU A 90 19.99 -13.96 -0.86
C LEU A 90 21.48 -14.30 -0.92
N THR A 91 22.35 -13.49 -0.29
CA THR A 91 23.79 -13.78 -0.20
C THR A 91 24.08 -14.97 0.72
N ALA A 92 23.38 -15.07 1.86
CA ALA A 92 23.60 -16.15 2.82
C ALA A 92 23.06 -17.52 2.35
N GLY A 93 22.04 -17.55 1.49
CA GLY A 93 21.51 -18.77 0.88
C GLY A 93 22.25 -19.23 -0.38
N ALA A 94 23.24 -18.47 -0.85
CA ALA A 94 24.06 -18.78 -2.01
C ALA A 94 25.42 -19.42 -1.64
N GLY A 95 25.59 -19.85 -0.38
CA GLY A 95 26.81 -20.47 0.15
C GLY A 95 26.62 -21.93 0.55
#